data_AF-A0A8J7I2N0-F1
#
_entry.id   AF-A0A8J7I2N0-F1
#
_cell.length_a   1.000
_cell.length_b   1.000
_cell.length_c   1.000
_cell.angle_alpha   90.00
_cell.angle_beta   90.00
_cell.angle_gamma   90.00
#
_symmetry.space_group_name_H-M   'P 1'
#
loop_
_entity.id
_entity.type
_entity.pdbx_description
1 polymer ?
#
loop_
_entity_poly.entity_id
_entity_poly.type
_entity_poly.pdbx_seq_one_letter_code
_entity_poly.pdbx_strand_id
1 'polypeptide(L)'
;SIQLKNAVIALLGVVFIRGFREAIGIAVFLVGVYLLLNLIVICVGLFQIVNQPTAIASWQAALFARHSNPLIMLAVATLLFPKLALGLSGFETGVTVMPLVQGSSNDTPQYPKGRIRNTRKLLTTAAVIMSFFLLTSSLITTLLIPAAEFANGGKAYGRALAYLAHLYLGNTFGTIYDLSTISILWFAGASAMAGLLNIVPRYLPRYGMAPNWARATRPLVLVYTTIAFIVTIIFRANVEAQGGAYATGVLVLMSSAALAVTLSIHRQRSKQKTLVFAIITLVFIYTTVVNIIERPEGIRIAAFFIGTIILTSLVSRVWRSTELRVERIEIDENARQFIAEESQGAIRIIANRLNEGDEQEYFCKEKEVREDNHIPSTDPVLFLEIMVSDASDFADVIRVKGVQVGNYRILRAESAAVPNAIAALLLHIRDQTGKIPHAYFGWVEGNPIQYLLRFILFGEGDIQGERI
;
A
#
# COMPACT_ATOMS: atom_id res chain seq x y z
N SER A 1 16.41 -18.86 -20.90
CA SER A 1 15.69 -20.09 -20.51
C SER A 1 14.96 -19.87 -19.19
N ILE A 2 13.92 -20.68 -18.89
CA ILE A 2 13.20 -20.64 -17.60
C ILE A 2 14.16 -20.88 -16.43
N GLN A 3 15.09 -21.82 -16.57
CA GLN A 3 16.11 -22.15 -15.56
C GLN A 3 16.96 -20.94 -15.17
N LEU A 4 17.43 -20.16 -16.14
CA LEU A 4 18.22 -18.95 -15.86
C LEU A 4 17.40 -17.93 -15.07
N LYS A 5 16.14 -17.68 -15.45
CA LYS A 5 15.28 -16.74 -14.72
C LYS A 5 15.01 -17.20 -13.30
N ASN A 6 14.78 -18.50 -13.10
CA ASN A 6 14.58 -19.08 -11.78
C ASN A 6 15.83 -18.95 -10.89
N ALA A 7 17.02 -19.21 -11.44
CA ALA A 7 18.28 -19.02 -10.71
C ALA A 7 18.49 -17.57 -10.27
N VAL A 8 18.16 -16.64 -11.17
CA VAL A 8 18.23 -15.20 -10.97
C VAL A 8 17.21 -14.73 -9.91
N ILE A 9 16.00 -15.30 -9.86
CA ILE A 9 15.01 -15.07 -8.80
C ILE A 9 15.51 -15.62 -7.44
N ALA A 10 16.11 -16.82 -7.44
CA ALA A 10 16.68 -17.40 -6.22
C ALA A 10 17.76 -16.50 -5.63
N LEU A 11 18.68 -16.01 -6.48
CA LEU A 11 19.76 -15.13 -6.06
C LEU A 11 19.23 -13.83 -5.46
N LEU A 12 18.16 -13.27 -6.04
CA LEU A 12 17.48 -12.10 -5.49
C LEU A 12 16.89 -12.39 -4.11
N GLY A 13 16.20 -13.53 -3.93
CA GLY A 13 15.66 -13.94 -2.64
C GLY A 13 16.75 -14.05 -1.56
N VAL A 14 17.90 -14.66 -1.89
CA VAL A 14 19.05 -14.78 -0.98
C VAL A 14 19.59 -13.41 -0.55
N VAL A 15 19.72 -12.46 -1.48
CA VAL A 15 20.17 -11.08 -1.18
C VAL A 15 19.23 -10.41 -0.16
N PHE A 16 17.91 -10.56 -0.33
CA PHE A 16 16.94 -9.95 0.58
C PHE A 16 16.84 -10.65 1.94
N ILE A 17 17.12 -11.95 2.02
CA ILE A 17 17.23 -12.67 3.31
C ILE A 17 18.42 -12.13 4.12
N ARG A 18 19.54 -11.85 3.45
CA ARG A 18 20.79 -11.38 4.08
C ARG A 18 20.67 -9.96 4.62
N GLY A 19 20.00 -9.07 3.88
CA GLY A 19 19.51 -7.80 4.42
C GLY A 19 19.42 -6.65 3.43
N PHE A 20 18.50 -5.72 3.69
CA PHE A 20 18.20 -4.60 2.80
C PHE A 20 19.38 -3.64 2.56
N ARG A 21 20.24 -3.45 3.57
CA ARG A 21 21.42 -2.55 3.45
C ARG A 21 22.43 -3.08 2.43
N GLU A 22 22.65 -4.39 2.40
CA GLU A 22 23.55 -5.02 1.42
C GLU A 22 22.99 -4.91 0.00
N ALA A 23 21.67 -5.11 -0.15
CA ALA A 23 20.98 -4.95 -1.43
C ALA A 23 21.15 -3.53 -2.00
N ILE A 24 21.04 -2.47 -1.19
CA ILE A 24 21.24 -1.08 -1.65
C ILE A 24 22.67 -0.87 -2.19
N GLY A 25 23.69 -1.43 -1.51
CA GLY A 25 25.08 -1.29 -1.97
C GLY A 25 25.29 -1.82 -3.39
N ILE A 26 24.73 -3.01 -3.67
CA ILE A 26 24.73 -3.61 -5.00
C ILE A 26 23.96 -2.75 -6.00
N ALA A 27 22.80 -2.22 -5.59
CA ALA A 27 21.95 -1.36 -6.42
C ALA A 27 22.70 -0.12 -6.91
N VAL A 28 23.40 0.59 -6.01
CA VAL A 28 24.13 1.82 -6.35
C VAL A 28 25.20 1.55 -7.40
N PHE A 29 25.95 0.46 -7.26
CA PHE A 29 26.98 0.07 -8.23
C PHE A 29 26.37 -0.27 -9.59
N LEU A 30 25.35 -1.14 -9.63
CA LEU A 30 24.70 -1.54 -10.89
C LEU A 30 24.06 -0.35 -11.62
N VAL A 31 23.35 0.52 -10.88
CA VAL A 31 22.74 1.73 -11.44
C VAL A 31 23.83 2.67 -11.97
N GLY A 32 24.89 2.91 -11.20
CA GLY A 32 25.99 3.78 -11.62
C GLY A 32 26.64 3.33 -12.93
N VAL A 33 26.96 2.04 -13.04
CA VAL A 33 27.53 1.45 -14.27
C VAL A 33 26.55 1.57 -15.44
N TYR A 34 25.28 1.22 -15.22
CA TYR A 34 24.27 1.26 -16.28
C TYR A 34 24.01 2.69 -16.79
N LEU A 35 23.92 3.67 -15.90
CA LEU A 35 23.74 5.08 -16.29
C LEU A 35 24.96 5.62 -17.04
N LEU A 36 26.17 5.25 -16.62
CA LEU A 36 27.41 5.63 -17.31
C LEU A 36 27.44 5.05 -18.73
N LEU A 37 27.16 3.76 -18.89
CA LEU A 37 27.15 3.11 -20.20
C LEU A 37 26.07 3.73 -21.12
N ASN A 38 24.88 4.02 -20.59
CA ASN A 38 23.86 4.74 -21.35
C ASN A 38 24.31 6.13 -21.76
N LEU A 39 24.97 6.87 -20.86
CA LEU A 39 25.46 8.21 -21.15
C LEU A 39 26.46 8.17 -22.32
N ILE A 40 27.37 7.19 -22.34
CA ILE A 40 28.32 6.99 -23.43
C ILE A 40 27.59 6.74 -24.76
N VAL A 41 26.64 5.80 -24.77
CA VAL A 41 25.83 5.49 -25.97
C VAL A 41 25.08 6.73 -26.47
N ILE A 42 24.49 7.50 -25.55
CA ILE A 42 23.76 8.73 -25.87
C ILE A 42 24.69 9.78 -26.45
N CYS A 43 25.85 10.04 -25.83
CA CYS A 43 26.83 10.99 -26.32
C CYS A 43 27.31 10.64 -27.73
N VAL A 44 27.60 9.36 -28.00
CA VAL A 44 27.98 8.89 -29.33
C VAL A 44 26.84 9.02 -30.33
N GLY A 45 25.61 8.66 -29.95
CA GLY A 45 24.43 8.85 -30.81
C GLY A 45 24.21 10.32 -31.18
N LEU A 46 24.31 11.23 -30.21
CA LEU A 46 24.21 12.67 -30.46
C LEU A 46 25.34 13.16 -31.38
N PHE A 47 26.56 12.67 -31.20
CA PHE A 47 27.68 12.98 -32.09
C PHE A 47 27.42 12.53 -33.53
N GLN A 48 26.84 11.34 -33.73
CA GLN A 48 26.46 10.87 -35.07
C GLN A 48 25.38 11.76 -35.73
N ILE A 49 24.39 12.22 -34.96
CA ILE A 49 23.35 13.12 -35.47
C ILE A 49 23.94 14.46 -35.91
N VAL A 50 24.84 15.05 -35.11
CA VAL A 50 25.50 16.31 -35.46
C VAL A 50 26.32 16.18 -36.74
N ASN A 51 26.98 15.04 -36.95
CA ASN A 51 27.76 14.77 -38.16
C ASN A 51 26.92 14.35 -39.37
N GLN A 52 25.64 14.01 -39.19
CA GLN A 52 24.70 13.64 -40.26
C GLN A 52 23.42 14.49 -40.21
N PRO A 53 23.47 15.76 -40.64
CA PRO A 53 22.32 16.67 -40.57
C PRO A 53 21.09 16.18 -41.34
N THR A 54 21.30 15.31 -42.33
CA THR A 54 20.23 14.69 -43.13
C THR A 54 19.29 13.82 -42.29
N ALA A 55 19.72 13.28 -41.15
CA ALA A 55 18.87 12.50 -40.24
C ALA A 55 17.71 13.34 -39.68
N ILE A 56 17.97 14.60 -39.31
CA ILE A 56 16.94 15.51 -38.79
C ILE A 56 15.99 15.93 -39.93
N ALA A 57 16.56 16.30 -41.08
CA ALA A 57 15.77 16.74 -42.24
C ALA A 57 14.84 15.63 -42.76
N SER A 58 15.35 14.39 -42.86
CA SER A 58 14.56 13.23 -43.30
C SER A 58 13.46 12.87 -42.29
N TRP A 59 13.75 12.93 -40.99
CA TRP A 59 12.73 12.73 -39.96
C TRP A 59 11.63 13.79 -40.03
N GLN A 60 11.98 15.08 -40.15
CA GLN A 60 11.00 16.16 -40.32
C GLN A 60 10.15 15.95 -41.56
N ALA A 61 10.78 15.64 -42.71
CA ALA A 61 10.06 15.39 -43.96
C ALA A 61 9.09 14.21 -43.83
N ALA A 62 9.51 13.10 -43.22
CA ALA A 62 8.65 11.93 -42.99
C ALA A 62 7.46 12.25 -42.07
N LEU A 63 7.69 13.07 -41.04
CA LEU A 63 6.68 13.46 -40.06
C LEU A 63 5.58 14.34 -40.70
N PHE A 64 5.96 15.33 -41.51
CA PHE A 64 5.01 16.16 -42.24
C PHE A 64 4.36 15.45 -43.44
N ALA A 65 5.04 14.47 -44.04
CA ALA A 65 4.45 13.63 -45.09
C ALA A 65 3.30 12.76 -44.56
N ARG A 66 3.42 12.24 -43.32
CA ARG A 66 2.40 11.37 -42.71
C ARG A 66 1.33 12.15 -41.95
N HIS A 67 1.69 13.26 -41.34
CA HIS A 67 0.78 14.14 -40.61
C HIS A 67 1.00 15.58 -41.09
N SER A 68 0.19 16.04 -42.03
CA SER A 68 0.36 17.38 -42.62
C SER A 68 -0.03 18.53 -41.69
N ASN A 69 -0.75 18.27 -40.59
CA ASN A 69 -1.22 19.29 -39.65
C ASN A 69 -0.65 19.07 -38.22
N PRO A 70 0.02 20.07 -37.62
CA PRO A 70 0.51 20.01 -36.23
C PRO A 70 -0.56 19.68 -35.18
N LEU A 71 -1.81 20.10 -35.39
CA LEU A 71 -2.93 19.75 -34.49
C LEU A 71 -3.22 18.24 -34.51
N ILE A 72 -3.13 17.62 -35.69
CA ILE A 72 -3.30 16.16 -35.83
C ILE A 72 -2.13 15.44 -35.16
N MET A 73 -0.90 15.95 -35.30
CA MET A 73 0.26 15.40 -34.60
C MET A 73 0.06 15.44 -33.07
N LEU A 74 -0.43 16.56 -32.54
CA LEU A 74 -0.69 16.72 -31.12
C LEU A 74 -1.80 15.77 -30.65
N ALA A 75 -2.88 15.63 -31.44
CA ALA A 75 -3.95 14.68 -31.16
C ALA A 75 -3.46 13.22 -31.15
N VAL A 76 -2.66 12.83 -32.15
CA VAL A 76 -2.07 11.49 -32.24
C VAL A 76 -1.07 11.25 -31.11
N ALA A 77 -0.23 12.23 -30.78
CA ALA A 77 0.69 12.14 -29.65
C ALA A 77 -0.05 11.97 -28.32
N THR A 78 -1.17 12.67 -28.14
CA THR A 78 -2.03 12.53 -26.95
C THR A 78 -2.71 11.16 -26.90
N LEU A 79 -3.15 10.64 -28.04
CA LEU A 79 -3.72 9.29 -28.17
C LEU A 79 -2.68 8.18 -27.88
N LEU A 80 -1.42 8.39 -28.24
CA LEU A 80 -0.32 7.44 -28.02
C LEU A 80 0.36 7.61 -26.66
N PHE A 81 0.17 8.74 -25.98
CA PHE A 81 0.73 9.03 -24.66
C PHE A 81 0.50 7.90 -23.63
N PRO A 82 -0.67 7.24 -23.56
CA PRO A 82 -0.88 6.08 -22.69
C PRO A 82 0.18 4.98 -22.83
N LYS A 83 0.71 4.76 -24.05
CA LYS A 83 1.75 3.75 -24.30
C LYS A 83 3.09 4.13 -23.68
N LEU A 84 3.32 5.43 -23.48
CA LEU A 84 4.51 5.97 -22.82
C LEU A 84 4.36 6.01 -21.30
N ALA A 85 3.15 5.92 -20.77
CA ALA A 85 2.90 5.95 -19.32
C ALA A 85 3.57 4.79 -18.59
N LEU A 86 3.78 3.65 -19.26
CA LEU A 86 4.56 2.54 -18.72
C LEU A 86 6.03 2.92 -18.43
N GLY A 87 6.56 3.92 -19.14
CA GLY A 87 7.91 4.46 -18.90
C GLY A 87 8.02 5.29 -17.63
N LEU A 88 6.89 5.69 -17.02
CA LEU A 88 6.83 6.34 -15.70
C LEU A 88 6.86 5.33 -14.54
N SER A 89 6.73 4.05 -14.86
CA SER A 89 6.71 2.96 -13.90
C SER A 89 8.08 2.80 -13.22
N GLY A 90 8.10 2.85 -11.90
CA GLY A 90 9.29 2.93 -11.06
C GLY A 90 9.20 4.07 -10.03
N PHE A 91 8.51 5.17 -10.35
CA PHE A 91 8.27 6.27 -9.41
C PHE A 91 7.46 5.86 -8.19
N GLU A 92 6.46 4.98 -8.39
CA GLU A 92 5.66 4.41 -7.31
C GLU A 92 6.56 3.72 -6.29
N THR A 93 7.53 2.91 -6.75
CA THR A 93 8.50 2.25 -5.87
C THR A 93 9.38 3.25 -5.13
N GLY A 94 9.81 4.33 -5.79
CA GLY A 94 10.54 5.44 -5.16
C GLY A 94 9.74 6.17 -4.06
N VAL A 95 8.41 6.25 -4.19
CA VAL A 95 7.53 6.79 -3.15
C VAL A 95 7.37 5.81 -1.99
N THR A 96 7.39 4.50 -2.25
CA THR A 96 7.28 3.49 -1.17
C THR A 96 8.47 3.48 -0.21
N VAL A 97 9.65 3.96 -0.64
CA VAL A 97 10.87 3.99 0.19
C VAL A 97 11.03 5.26 1.03
N MET A 98 10.08 6.22 0.95
CA MET A 98 10.09 7.45 1.76
C MET A 98 10.34 7.25 3.26
N PRO A 99 9.78 6.22 3.93
CA PRO A 99 10.04 5.99 5.36
C PRO A 99 11.50 5.64 5.68
N LEU A 100 12.25 5.14 4.69
CA LEU A 100 13.65 4.72 4.82
C LEU A 100 14.63 5.87 4.59
N VAL A 101 14.15 7.02 4.09
CA VAL A 101 14.97 8.20 3.89
C VAL A 101 15.38 8.78 5.24
N GLN A 102 16.69 8.98 5.41
CA GLN A 102 17.26 9.55 6.63
C GLN A 102 16.74 10.98 6.83
N GLY A 103 16.25 11.27 8.04
CA GLY A 103 15.83 12.60 8.46
C GLY A 103 16.98 13.44 9.00
N SER A 104 16.67 14.65 9.46
CA SER A 104 17.60 15.47 10.25
C SER A 104 17.71 14.91 11.68
N SER A 105 18.78 15.24 12.40
CA SER A 105 18.95 14.89 13.82
C SER A 105 17.82 15.37 14.72
N ASN A 106 17.17 16.48 14.34
CA ASN A 106 16.10 17.12 15.11
C ASN A 106 14.69 16.71 14.64
N ASP A 107 14.57 15.73 13.74
CA ASP A 107 13.26 15.28 13.25
C ASP A 107 12.56 14.43 14.33
N THR A 108 11.29 14.72 14.58
CA THR A 108 10.40 13.88 15.39
C THR A 108 9.39 13.14 14.50
N PRO A 109 8.76 12.04 14.96
CA PRO A 109 7.71 11.36 14.21
C PRO A 109 6.54 12.28 13.81
N GLN A 110 6.21 13.26 14.65
CA GLN A 110 5.16 14.26 14.40
C GLN A 110 5.60 15.36 13.43
N TYR A 111 6.88 15.72 13.41
CA TYR A 111 7.42 16.80 12.56
C TYR A 111 8.68 16.38 11.77
N PRO A 112 8.55 15.47 10.78
CA PRO A 112 9.69 14.92 10.04
C PRO A 112 10.16 15.84 8.90
N LYS A 113 10.48 17.11 9.18
CA LYS A 113 10.81 18.14 8.17
C LYS A 113 12.04 17.77 7.34
N GLY A 114 13.10 17.27 7.99
CA GLY A 114 14.33 16.85 7.34
C GLY A 114 14.11 15.70 6.36
N ARG A 115 13.37 14.67 6.78
CA ARG A 115 12.97 13.55 5.92
C ARG A 115 12.18 14.02 4.71
N ILE A 116 11.18 14.90 4.87
CA ILE A 116 10.39 15.42 3.74
C ILE A 116 11.29 16.13 2.72
N ARG A 117 12.23 16.96 3.19
CA ARG A 117 13.20 17.64 2.31
C ARG A 117 14.08 16.65 1.56
N ASN A 118 14.64 15.66 2.25
CA ASN A 118 15.52 14.66 1.63
C ASN A 118 14.76 13.75 0.66
N THR A 119 13.51 13.41 0.97
CA THR A 119 12.60 12.70 0.06
C THR A 119 12.35 13.50 -1.21
N ARG A 120 12.06 14.80 -1.10
CA ARG A 120 11.91 15.67 -2.29
C ARG A 120 13.19 15.68 -3.12
N LYS A 121 14.35 15.82 -2.48
CA LYS A 121 15.65 15.75 -3.17
C LYS A 121 15.79 14.43 -3.94
N LEU A 122 15.52 13.29 -3.31
CA LEU A 122 15.57 11.97 -3.93
C LEU A 122 14.64 11.88 -5.15
N LEU A 123 13.37 12.24 -4.99
CA LEU A 123 12.38 12.16 -6.07
C LEU A 123 12.71 13.11 -7.22
N THR A 124 13.12 14.34 -6.92
CA THR A 124 13.51 15.32 -7.94
C THR A 124 14.76 14.87 -8.68
N THR A 125 15.79 14.38 -7.99
CA THR A 125 17.00 13.85 -8.64
C THR A 125 16.67 12.66 -9.55
N ALA A 126 15.86 11.70 -9.07
CA ALA A 126 15.41 10.57 -9.89
C ALA A 126 14.64 11.06 -11.13
N ALA A 127 13.74 12.04 -10.97
CA ALA A 127 12.95 12.58 -12.08
C ALA A 127 13.77 13.30 -13.14
N VAL A 128 14.78 14.07 -12.72
CA VAL A 128 15.68 14.76 -13.64
C VAL A 128 16.53 13.75 -14.42
N ILE A 129 17.10 12.76 -13.75
CA ILE A 129 17.90 11.70 -14.39
C ILE A 129 17.04 10.92 -15.39
N MET A 130 15.86 10.45 -14.97
CA MET A 130 14.95 9.71 -15.86
C MET A 130 14.51 10.55 -17.06
N SER A 131 14.11 11.81 -16.84
CA SER A 131 13.73 12.72 -17.93
C SER A 131 14.86 12.92 -18.94
N PHE A 132 16.09 13.15 -18.46
CA PHE A 132 17.26 13.29 -19.32
C PHE A 132 17.47 12.03 -20.18
N PHE A 133 17.54 10.85 -19.56
CA PHE A 133 17.77 9.60 -20.28
C PHE A 133 16.63 9.25 -21.22
N LEU A 134 15.36 9.41 -20.83
CA LEU A 134 14.21 9.11 -21.68
C LEU A 134 14.15 10.03 -22.91
N LEU A 135 14.32 11.34 -22.73
CA LEU A 135 14.27 12.29 -23.85
C LEU A 135 15.43 12.08 -24.81
N THR A 136 16.65 11.97 -24.29
CA THR A 136 17.84 11.82 -25.14
C THR A 136 17.88 10.46 -25.83
N SER A 137 17.58 9.36 -25.12
CA SER A 137 17.50 8.03 -25.74
C SER A 137 16.43 7.96 -26.81
N SER A 138 15.20 8.44 -26.53
CA SER A 138 14.11 8.46 -27.50
C SER A 138 14.48 9.26 -28.75
N LEU A 139 15.16 10.40 -28.59
CA LEU A 139 15.63 11.20 -29.71
C LEU A 139 16.63 10.43 -30.57
N ILE A 140 17.70 9.90 -29.97
CA ILE A 140 18.75 9.23 -30.75
C ILE A 140 18.25 7.94 -31.41
N THR A 141 17.39 7.17 -30.73
CA THR A 141 16.87 5.92 -31.30
C THR A 141 15.90 6.22 -32.43
N THR A 142 15.07 7.26 -32.33
CA THR A 142 14.12 7.62 -33.39
C THR A 142 14.83 8.14 -34.65
N LEU A 143 15.94 8.87 -34.50
CA LEU A 143 16.66 9.47 -35.62
C LEU A 143 17.67 8.51 -36.27
N LEU A 144 18.30 7.62 -35.51
CA LEU A 144 19.40 6.79 -36.01
C LEU A 144 19.00 5.35 -36.38
N ILE A 145 17.88 4.84 -35.86
CA ILE A 145 17.47 3.46 -36.12
C ILE A 145 16.41 3.45 -37.23
N PRO A 146 16.62 2.70 -38.32
CA PRO A 146 15.63 2.54 -39.37
C PRO A 146 14.33 1.91 -38.84
N ALA A 147 13.18 2.35 -39.38
CA ALA A 147 11.86 1.87 -38.94
C ALA A 147 11.69 0.33 -39.06
N ALA A 148 12.33 -0.31 -40.04
CA ALA A 148 12.30 -1.77 -40.21
C ALA A 148 12.95 -2.51 -39.03
N GLU A 149 14.02 -1.96 -38.44
CA GLU A 149 14.72 -2.59 -37.31
C GLU A 149 13.95 -2.44 -36.00
N PHE A 150 13.01 -1.48 -35.92
CA PHE A 150 12.07 -1.33 -34.82
C PHE A 150 10.84 -2.25 -34.90
N ALA A 151 10.55 -2.82 -36.07
CA ALA A 151 9.41 -3.71 -36.24
C ALA A 151 9.63 -5.03 -35.49
N ASN A 152 8.54 -5.76 -35.22
CA ASN A 152 8.62 -7.09 -34.61
C ASN A 152 9.54 -7.99 -35.44
N GLY A 153 10.58 -8.56 -34.82
CA GLY A 153 11.59 -9.38 -35.48
C GLY A 153 12.82 -8.61 -35.98
N GLY A 154 12.81 -7.27 -35.95
CA GLY A 154 13.97 -6.43 -36.22
C GLY A 154 15.01 -6.49 -35.10
N LYS A 155 16.27 -6.16 -35.41
CA LYS A 155 17.41 -6.28 -34.47
C LYS A 155 17.34 -5.28 -33.32
N ALA A 156 16.63 -4.16 -33.50
CA ALA A 156 16.46 -3.14 -32.48
C ALA A 156 15.22 -3.35 -31.61
N TYR A 157 14.33 -4.31 -31.96
CA TYR A 157 13.10 -4.57 -31.23
C TYR A 157 13.38 -4.96 -29.77
N GLY A 158 12.83 -4.17 -28.83
CA GLY A 158 13.02 -4.36 -27.39
C GLY A 158 14.45 -4.10 -26.88
N ARG A 159 15.38 -3.65 -27.74
CA ARG A 159 16.80 -3.45 -27.38
C ARG A 159 17.47 -2.28 -28.13
N ALA A 160 16.72 -1.21 -28.40
CA ALA A 160 17.13 -0.11 -29.27
C ALA A 160 18.48 0.54 -28.90
N LEU A 161 18.72 0.83 -27.62
CA LEU A 161 20.01 1.40 -27.19
C LEU A 161 21.16 0.40 -27.31
N ALA A 162 20.92 -0.87 -26.99
CA ALA A 162 21.92 -1.91 -27.19
C ALA A 162 22.28 -2.07 -28.68
N TYR A 163 21.29 -1.98 -29.57
CA TYR A 163 21.51 -1.97 -31.01
C TYR A 163 22.46 -0.85 -31.43
N LEU A 164 22.24 0.38 -30.94
CA LEU A 164 23.14 1.51 -31.20
C LEU A 164 24.52 1.32 -30.59
N ALA A 165 24.61 0.72 -29.40
CA ALA A 165 25.88 0.40 -28.76
C ALA A 165 26.70 -0.57 -29.61
N HIS A 166 26.10 -1.65 -30.11
CA HIS A 166 26.77 -2.58 -31.02
C HIS A 166 27.15 -1.92 -32.35
N LEU A 167 26.27 -1.09 -32.90
CA LEU A 167 26.48 -0.44 -34.19
C LEU A 167 27.62 0.59 -34.17
N TYR A 168 27.68 1.46 -33.16
CA TYR A 168 28.61 2.60 -33.14
C TYR A 168 29.81 2.44 -32.20
N LEU A 169 29.73 1.56 -31.20
CA LEU A 169 30.82 1.32 -30.23
C LEU A 169 31.44 -0.08 -30.37
N GLY A 170 30.89 -0.91 -31.27
CA GLY A 170 31.38 -2.26 -31.57
C GLY A 170 30.89 -3.33 -30.60
N ASN A 171 31.15 -4.59 -30.99
CA ASN A 171 30.60 -5.77 -30.30
C ASN A 171 31.08 -5.93 -28.86
N THR A 172 32.32 -5.56 -28.55
CA THR A 172 32.86 -5.66 -27.18
C THR A 172 32.11 -4.75 -26.22
N PHE A 173 31.96 -3.47 -26.59
CA PHE A 173 31.20 -2.52 -25.79
C PHE A 173 29.72 -2.91 -25.71
N GLY A 174 29.12 -3.28 -26.85
CA GLY A 174 27.74 -3.74 -26.90
C GLY A 174 27.47 -4.95 -26.00
N THR A 175 28.44 -5.88 -25.88
CA THR A 175 28.33 -7.03 -24.97
C THR A 175 28.38 -6.61 -23.50
N ILE A 176 29.27 -5.67 -23.14
CA ILE A 176 29.31 -5.09 -21.78
C ILE A 176 27.98 -4.39 -21.46
N TYR A 177 27.45 -3.64 -22.43
CA TYR A 177 26.15 -2.97 -22.31
C TYR A 177 25.01 -3.97 -22.11
N ASP A 178 24.98 -5.06 -22.88
CA ASP A 178 23.98 -6.13 -22.74
C ASP A 178 24.06 -6.76 -21.34
N LEU A 179 25.26 -7.08 -20.84
CA LEU A 179 25.45 -7.61 -19.48
C LEU A 179 24.99 -6.64 -18.40
N SER A 180 25.30 -5.34 -18.55
CA SER A 180 24.83 -4.31 -17.62
C SER A 180 23.31 -4.18 -17.66
N THR A 181 22.69 -4.28 -18.84
CA THR A 181 21.24 -4.20 -19.03
C THR A 181 20.54 -5.39 -18.38
N ILE A 182 21.05 -6.61 -18.58
CA ILE A 182 20.53 -7.81 -17.94
C ILE A 182 20.65 -7.70 -16.41
N SER A 183 21.79 -7.23 -15.92
CA SER A 183 22.06 -7.11 -14.48
C SER A 183 21.14 -6.09 -13.80
N ILE A 184 20.92 -4.92 -14.42
CA ILE A 184 20.01 -3.92 -13.86
C ILE A 184 18.55 -4.34 -13.95
N LEU A 185 18.12 -4.99 -15.04
CA LEU A 185 16.74 -5.49 -15.19
C LEU A 185 16.44 -6.62 -14.20
N TRP A 186 17.41 -7.51 -13.95
CA TRP A 186 17.30 -8.47 -12.88
C TRP A 186 17.12 -7.78 -11.52
N PHE A 187 17.98 -6.80 -11.24
CA PHE A 187 17.94 -6.10 -9.96
C PHE A 187 16.72 -5.17 -9.83
N ALA A 188 16.07 -4.76 -10.92
CA ALA A 188 14.87 -3.92 -10.86
C ALA A 188 13.73 -4.57 -10.03
N GLY A 189 13.62 -5.90 -10.06
CA GLY A 189 12.71 -6.66 -9.20
C GLY A 189 12.97 -6.47 -7.69
N ALA A 190 14.21 -6.15 -7.31
CA ALA A 190 14.59 -5.80 -5.94
C ALA A 190 13.81 -4.58 -5.44
N SER A 191 13.62 -3.57 -6.28
CA SER A 191 12.91 -2.33 -5.90
C SER A 191 11.45 -2.61 -5.54
N ALA A 192 10.78 -3.45 -6.33
CA ALA A 192 9.40 -3.84 -6.06
C ALA A 192 9.29 -4.66 -4.75
N MET A 193 10.22 -5.59 -4.53
CA MET A 193 10.31 -6.37 -3.30
C MET A 193 10.54 -5.46 -2.08
N ALA A 194 11.46 -4.49 -2.19
CA ALA A 194 11.72 -3.51 -1.13
C ALA A 194 10.47 -2.69 -0.78
N GLY A 195 9.72 -2.23 -1.79
CA GLY A 195 8.49 -1.49 -1.57
C GLY A 195 7.42 -2.30 -0.84
N LEU A 196 7.21 -3.56 -1.27
CA LEU A 196 6.28 -4.47 -0.62
C LEU A 196 6.69 -4.84 0.82
N LEU A 197 7.98 -5.04 1.06
CA LEU A 197 8.52 -5.32 2.40
C LEU A 197 8.42 -4.10 3.34
N ASN A 198 8.24 -2.89 2.82
CA ASN A 198 8.00 -1.70 3.62
C ASN A 198 6.50 -1.46 3.87
N ILE A 199 5.67 -1.63 2.84
CA ILE A 199 4.23 -1.34 2.94
C ILE A 199 3.49 -2.45 3.68
N VAL A 200 3.71 -3.72 3.31
CA VAL A 200 2.88 -4.82 3.81
C VAL A 200 2.99 -4.99 5.33
N PRO A 201 4.19 -5.11 5.94
CA PRO A 201 4.32 -5.21 7.39
C PRO A 201 3.71 -4.04 8.15
N ARG A 202 3.74 -2.83 7.54
CA ARG A 202 3.32 -1.58 8.17
C ARG A 202 1.80 -1.38 8.14
N TYR A 203 1.14 -1.75 7.04
CA TYR A 203 -0.27 -1.42 6.81
C TYR A 203 -1.18 -2.65 6.89
N LEU A 204 -0.88 -3.73 6.18
CA LEU A 204 -1.83 -4.85 6.02
C LEU A 204 -2.19 -5.56 7.34
N PRO A 205 -1.24 -5.88 8.25
CA PRO A 205 -1.57 -6.48 9.53
C PRO A 205 -2.44 -5.59 10.42
N ARG A 206 -2.21 -4.26 10.41
CA ARG A 206 -2.99 -3.28 11.18
C ARG A 206 -4.44 -3.22 10.72
N TYR A 207 -4.68 -3.29 9.41
CA TYR A 207 -6.03 -3.34 8.84
C TYR A 207 -6.70 -4.72 8.89
N GLY A 208 -6.09 -5.71 9.58
CA GLY A 208 -6.62 -7.07 9.63
C GLY A 208 -6.52 -7.86 8.32
N MET A 209 -5.88 -7.30 7.29
CA MET A 209 -5.81 -7.86 5.93
C MET A 209 -4.70 -8.90 5.74
N ALA A 210 -3.71 -8.96 6.63
CA ALA A 210 -2.65 -9.98 6.60
C ALA A 210 -2.33 -10.50 8.01
N PRO A 211 -1.94 -11.79 8.17
CA PRO A 211 -1.54 -12.38 9.45
C PRO A 211 -0.47 -11.58 10.20
N ASN A 212 -0.44 -11.67 11.54
CA ASN A 212 0.54 -10.94 12.36
C ASN A 212 1.99 -11.31 12.06
N TRP A 213 2.27 -12.54 11.61
CA TRP A 213 3.61 -12.96 11.20
C TRP A 213 4.10 -12.22 9.95
N ALA A 214 3.20 -11.64 9.14
CA ALA A 214 3.58 -10.81 8.00
C ALA A 214 4.27 -9.49 8.42
N ARG A 215 4.30 -9.17 9.73
CA ARG A 215 5.17 -8.12 10.29
C ARG A 215 6.66 -8.49 10.21
N ALA A 216 7.00 -9.77 10.15
CA ALA A 216 8.38 -10.23 10.02
C ALA A 216 8.81 -10.19 8.55
N THR A 217 9.90 -9.46 8.27
CA THR A 217 10.40 -9.25 6.90
C THR A 217 10.97 -10.51 6.26
N ARG A 218 11.74 -11.33 6.97
CA ARG A 218 12.38 -12.53 6.41
C ARG A 218 11.37 -13.59 5.93
N PRO A 219 10.34 -13.98 6.70
CA PRO A 219 9.30 -14.88 6.20
C PRO A 219 8.57 -14.31 4.98
N LEU A 220 8.33 -13.00 4.98
CA LEU A 220 7.63 -12.32 3.89
C LEU A 220 8.44 -12.34 2.58
N VAL A 221 9.78 -12.24 2.66
CA VAL A 221 10.67 -12.44 1.50
C VAL A 221 10.45 -13.83 0.89
N LEU A 222 10.44 -14.89 1.70
CA LEU A 222 10.23 -16.26 1.20
C LEU A 222 8.90 -16.42 0.48
N VAL A 223 7.84 -15.81 1.01
CA VAL A 223 6.51 -15.82 0.40
C VAL A 223 6.53 -15.11 -0.95
N TYR A 224 7.08 -13.91 -1.04
CA TYR A 224 7.17 -13.18 -2.31
C TYR A 224 8.06 -13.88 -3.33
N THR A 225 9.18 -14.44 -2.90
CA THR A 225 10.06 -15.24 -3.77
C THR A 225 9.32 -16.47 -4.30
N THR A 226 8.55 -17.16 -3.45
CA THR A 226 7.73 -18.32 -3.86
C THR A 226 6.66 -17.93 -4.88
N ILE A 227 5.94 -16.82 -4.64
CA ILE A 227 4.96 -16.27 -5.59
C ILE A 227 5.65 -15.92 -6.92
N ALA A 228 6.82 -15.29 -6.87
CA ALA A 228 7.58 -14.96 -8.07
C ALA A 228 7.98 -16.20 -8.88
N PHE A 229 8.36 -17.30 -8.22
CA PHE A 229 8.59 -18.59 -8.88
C PHE A 229 7.32 -19.15 -9.53
N ILE A 230 6.21 -19.20 -8.79
CA ILE A 230 4.93 -19.70 -9.29
C ILE A 230 4.49 -18.92 -10.54
N VAL A 231 4.50 -17.59 -10.47
CA VAL A 231 4.15 -16.72 -11.60
C VAL A 231 5.11 -16.94 -12.77
N THR A 232 6.42 -17.04 -12.52
CA THR A 232 7.40 -17.28 -13.59
C THR A 232 7.17 -18.62 -14.29
N ILE A 233 6.79 -19.66 -13.56
CA ILE A 233 6.48 -20.99 -14.11
C ILE A 233 5.17 -20.94 -14.92
N ILE A 234 4.10 -20.39 -14.35
CA ILE A 234 2.78 -20.30 -15.00
C ILE A 234 2.88 -19.56 -16.34
N PHE A 235 3.60 -18.43 -16.36
CA PHE A 235 3.76 -17.62 -17.56
C PHE A 235 4.94 -18.07 -18.44
N ARG A 236 5.54 -19.23 -18.17
CA ARG A 236 6.68 -19.80 -18.92
C ARG A 236 7.80 -18.78 -19.16
N ALA A 237 8.10 -17.96 -18.15
CA ALA A 237 9.08 -16.89 -18.23
C ALA A 237 8.82 -15.84 -19.35
N ASN A 238 7.59 -15.68 -19.83
CA ASN A 238 7.27 -14.67 -20.85
C ASN A 238 6.98 -13.30 -20.18
N VAL A 239 7.83 -12.32 -20.47
CA VAL A 239 7.73 -10.95 -19.89
C VAL A 239 6.59 -10.16 -20.54
N GLU A 240 6.32 -10.34 -21.83
CA GLU A 240 5.25 -9.64 -22.53
C GLU A 240 3.88 -10.06 -21.99
N ALA A 241 3.70 -11.36 -21.76
CA ALA A 241 2.49 -11.91 -21.15
C ALA A 241 2.25 -11.38 -19.72
N GLN A 242 3.32 -11.12 -18.96
CA GLN A 242 3.24 -10.56 -17.61
C GLN A 242 3.07 -9.02 -17.61
N GLY A 243 3.63 -8.35 -18.62
CA GLY A 243 3.71 -6.88 -18.67
C GLY A 243 2.35 -6.19 -18.64
N GLY A 244 1.29 -6.85 -19.14
CA GLY A 244 -0.08 -6.32 -19.04
C GLY A 244 -0.61 -6.23 -17.61
N ALA A 245 -0.32 -7.23 -16.76
CA ALA A 245 -0.72 -7.21 -15.36
C ALA A 245 -0.01 -6.09 -14.59
N TYR A 246 1.29 -5.94 -14.84
CA TYR A 246 2.11 -4.88 -14.26
C TYR A 246 1.60 -3.48 -14.67
N ALA A 247 1.35 -3.27 -15.96
CA ALA A 247 0.82 -2.02 -16.50
C ALA A 247 -0.48 -1.60 -15.81
N THR A 248 -1.43 -2.54 -15.73
CA THR A 248 -2.74 -2.29 -15.12
C THR A 248 -2.60 -1.95 -13.64
N GLY A 249 -1.76 -2.68 -12.88
CA GLY A 249 -1.54 -2.42 -11.46
C GLY A 249 -0.97 -1.03 -11.18
N VAL A 250 0.09 -0.64 -11.91
CA VAL A 250 0.73 0.68 -11.72
C VAL A 250 -0.21 1.81 -12.12
N LEU A 251 -0.94 1.68 -13.24
CA LEU A 251 -1.85 2.71 -13.70
C LEU A 251 -3.04 2.93 -12.76
N VAL A 252 -3.58 1.87 -12.17
CA VAL A 252 -4.63 1.98 -11.14
C VAL A 252 -4.09 2.69 -9.90
N LEU A 253 -2.87 2.34 -9.46
CA LEU A 253 -2.20 3.00 -8.34
C LEU A 253 -1.99 4.49 -8.61
N MET A 254 -1.44 4.85 -9.77
CA MET A 254 -1.20 6.24 -10.15
C MET A 254 -2.51 7.03 -10.31
N SER A 255 -3.55 6.44 -10.91
CA SER A 255 -4.86 7.07 -11.05
C SER A 255 -5.53 7.33 -9.71
N SER A 256 -5.49 6.35 -8.79
CA SER A 256 -6.04 6.50 -7.45
C SER A 256 -5.29 7.59 -6.65
N ALA A 257 -3.96 7.64 -6.76
CA ALA A 257 -3.14 8.67 -6.13
C ALA A 257 -3.43 10.07 -6.71
N ALA A 258 -3.54 10.21 -8.03
CA ALA A 258 -3.88 11.47 -8.68
C ALA A 258 -5.26 11.99 -8.25
N LEU A 259 -6.26 11.10 -8.18
CA LEU A 259 -7.60 11.43 -7.68
C LEU A 259 -7.56 11.86 -6.21
N ALA A 260 -6.85 11.13 -5.35
CA ALA A 260 -6.71 11.46 -3.94
C ALA A 260 -6.08 12.85 -3.72
N VAL A 261 -5.03 13.18 -4.49
CA VAL A 261 -4.40 14.51 -4.44
C VAL A 261 -5.37 15.59 -4.93
N THR A 262 -6.12 15.34 -6.00
CA THR A 262 -7.13 16.28 -6.52
C THR A 262 -8.19 16.59 -5.47
N LEU A 263 -8.73 15.56 -4.81
CA LEU A 263 -9.71 15.71 -3.73
C LEU A 263 -9.13 16.44 -2.52
N SER A 264 -7.88 16.14 -2.13
CA SER A 264 -7.20 16.82 -1.03
C SER A 264 -7.00 18.31 -1.30
N ILE A 265 -6.60 18.69 -2.53
CA ILE A 265 -6.40 20.09 -2.91
C ILE A 265 -7.73 20.83 -3.07
N HIS A 266 -8.77 20.13 -3.56
CA HIS A 266 -10.12 20.67 -3.63
C HIS A 266 -10.64 21.06 -2.24
N ARG A 267 -10.42 20.21 -1.22
CA ARG A 267 -10.76 20.51 0.18
C ARG A 267 -10.03 21.74 0.73
N GLN A 268 -8.81 22.02 0.25
CA GLN A 268 -8.03 23.22 0.61
C GLN A 268 -8.49 24.50 -0.13
N ARG A 269 -9.59 24.44 -0.91
CA ARG A 269 -10.22 25.57 -1.63
C ARG A 269 -9.32 26.30 -2.65
N SER A 270 -8.24 25.67 -3.13
CA SER A 270 -7.37 26.27 -4.16
C SER A 270 -7.86 25.91 -5.58
N LYS A 271 -8.62 26.82 -6.22
CA LYS A 271 -9.24 26.57 -7.55
C LYS A 271 -8.22 26.25 -8.65
N GLN A 272 -7.15 27.03 -8.75
CA GLN A 272 -6.12 26.83 -9.79
C GLN A 272 -5.39 25.49 -9.65
N LYS A 273 -4.96 25.14 -8.43
CA LYS A 273 -4.28 23.86 -8.17
C LYS A 273 -5.22 22.67 -8.40
N THR A 274 -6.49 22.81 -8.00
CA THR A 274 -7.50 21.78 -8.24
C THR A 274 -7.65 21.51 -9.74
N LEU A 275 -7.69 22.55 -10.58
CA LEU A 275 -7.79 22.38 -12.03
C LEU A 275 -6.59 21.61 -12.59
N VAL A 276 -5.36 21.96 -12.19
CA VAL A 276 -4.14 21.27 -12.65
C VAL A 276 -4.17 19.79 -12.27
N PHE A 277 -4.47 19.46 -11.01
CA PHE A 277 -4.54 18.06 -10.56
C PHE A 277 -5.74 17.31 -11.16
N ALA A 278 -6.85 17.98 -11.44
CA ALA A 278 -7.98 17.39 -12.14
C ALA A 278 -7.62 16.99 -13.58
N ILE A 279 -6.87 17.83 -14.31
CA ILE A 279 -6.37 17.49 -15.65
C ILE A 279 -5.44 16.28 -15.59
N ILE A 280 -4.49 16.26 -14.64
CA ILE A 280 -3.58 15.11 -14.43
C ILE A 280 -4.38 13.84 -14.14
N THR A 281 -5.39 13.93 -13.27
CA THR A 281 -6.28 12.80 -12.94
C THR A 281 -7.01 12.29 -14.17
N LEU A 282 -7.54 13.19 -15.01
CA LEU A 282 -8.23 12.82 -16.25
C LEU A 282 -7.29 12.09 -17.22
N VAL A 283 -6.04 12.53 -17.36
CA VAL A 283 -5.03 11.87 -18.19
C VAL A 283 -4.72 10.46 -17.69
N PHE A 284 -4.56 10.26 -16.37
CA PHE A 284 -4.32 8.94 -15.81
C PHE A 284 -5.54 8.01 -15.90
N ILE A 285 -6.75 8.54 -15.70
CA ILE A 285 -8.00 7.78 -15.92
C ILE A 285 -8.09 7.33 -17.38
N TYR A 286 -7.91 8.25 -18.33
CA TYR A 286 -7.92 7.95 -19.76
C TYR A 286 -6.89 6.87 -20.10
N THR A 287 -5.66 7.03 -19.63
CA THR A 287 -4.57 6.07 -19.83
C THR A 287 -4.91 4.69 -19.26
N THR A 288 -5.53 4.65 -18.08
CA THR A 288 -5.96 3.40 -17.43
C THR A 288 -7.04 2.70 -18.24
N VAL A 289 -8.04 3.43 -18.74
CA VAL A 289 -9.12 2.90 -19.58
C VAL A 289 -8.55 2.34 -20.88
N VAL A 290 -7.69 3.08 -21.57
CA VAL A 290 -7.04 2.63 -22.81
C VAL A 290 -6.22 1.36 -22.56
N ASN A 291 -5.42 1.33 -21.50
CA ASN A 291 -4.63 0.14 -21.16
C ASN A 291 -5.50 -1.08 -20.82
N ILE A 292 -6.62 -0.87 -20.12
CA ILE A 292 -7.59 -1.94 -19.83
C ILE A 292 -8.16 -2.55 -21.12
N ILE A 293 -8.49 -1.71 -22.11
CA ILE A 293 -9.01 -2.15 -23.41
C ILE A 293 -7.93 -2.88 -24.21
N GLU A 294 -6.70 -2.34 -24.25
CA GLU A 294 -5.59 -2.97 -24.98
C GLU A 294 -5.07 -4.26 -24.32
N ARG A 295 -5.13 -4.36 -22.99
CA ARG A 295 -4.55 -5.46 -22.19
C ARG A 295 -5.53 -6.01 -21.14
N PRO A 296 -6.62 -6.69 -21.56
CA PRO A 296 -7.65 -7.20 -20.65
C PRO A 296 -7.15 -8.27 -19.67
N GLU A 297 -6.06 -8.96 -20.02
CA GLU A 297 -5.42 -9.96 -19.16
C GLU A 297 -5.01 -9.40 -17.79
N GLY A 298 -4.67 -8.10 -17.73
CA GLY A 298 -4.31 -7.45 -16.47
C GLY A 298 -5.48 -7.41 -15.48
N ILE A 299 -6.71 -7.23 -15.96
CA ILE A 299 -7.91 -7.25 -15.10
C ILE A 299 -8.15 -8.64 -14.55
N ARG A 300 -8.00 -9.69 -15.37
CA ARG A 300 -8.22 -11.08 -14.92
C ARG A 300 -7.30 -11.44 -13.76
N ILE A 301 -6.03 -11.07 -13.88
CA ILE A 301 -5.02 -11.31 -12.84
C ILE A 301 -5.32 -10.47 -11.60
N ALA A 302 -5.66 -9.18 -11.77
CA ALA A 302 -6.02 -8.32 -10.65
C ALA A 302 -7.25 -8.83 -9.90
N ALA A 303 -8.30 -9.28 -10.60
CA ALA A 303 -9.51 -9.85 -10.00
C ALA A 303 -9.21 -11.11 -9.18
N PHE A 304 -8.32 -11.99 -9.66
CA PHE A 304 -7.86 -13.15 -8.92
C PHE A 304 -7.13 -12.76 -7.63
N PHE A 305 -6.22 -11.78 -7.69
CA PHE A 305 -5.54 -11.27 -6.50
C PHE A 305 -6.50 -10.62 -5.50
N ILE A 306 -7.44 -9.79 -5.98
CA ILE A 306 -8.48 -9.18 -5.14
C ILE A 306 -9.32 -10.26 -4.46
N GLY A 307 -9.79 -11.25 -5.20
CA GLY A 307 -10.54 -12.37 -4.65
C GLY A 307 -9.75 -13.15 -3.60
N THR A 308 -8.46 -13.40 -3.87
CA THR A 308 -7.56 -14.07 -2.91
C THR A 308 -7.36 -13.25 -1.64
N ILE A 309 -7.17 -11.92 -1.76
CA ILE A 309 -7.02 -11.01 -0.62
C ILE A 309 -8.32 -10.96 0.20
N ILE A 310 -9.49 -10.87 -0.46
CA ILE A 310 -10.79 -10.89 0.22
C ILE A 310 -10.98 -12.20 0.98
N LEU A 311 -10.73 -13.34 0.32
CA LEU A 311 -10.85 -14.66 0.94
C LEU A 311 -9.89 -14.82 2.13
N THR A 312 -8.61 -14.48 1.96
CA THR A 312 -7.61 -14.58 3.04
C THR A 312 -7.89 -13.60 4.17
N SER A 313 -8.38 -12.39 3.87
CA SER A 313 -8.85 -11.42 4.86
C SER A 313 -10.04 -11.98 5.66
N LEU A 314 -11.01 -12.61 4.98
CA LEU A 314 -12.17 -13.21 5.64
C LEU A 314 -11.77 -14.37 6.56
N VAL A 315 -10.94 -15.29 6.07
CA VAL A 315 -10.40 -16.39 6.88
C VAL A 315 -9.60 -15.85 8.08
N SER A 316 -8.74 -14.85 7.84
CA SER A 316 -7.97 -14.18 8.90
C SER A 316 -8.89 -13.51 9.94
N ARG A 317 -9.98 -12.86 9.53
CA ARG A 317 -10.94 -12.24 10.45
C ARG A 317 -11.73 -13.26 11.26
N VAL A 318 -12.22 -14.33 10.63
CA VAL A 318 -12.96 -15.40 11.32
C VAL A 318 -12.08 -16.09 12.37
N TRP A 319 -10.81 -16.34 12.05
CA TRP A 319 -9.88 -16.89 13.03
C TRP A 319 -9.64 -15.91 14.18
N ARG A 320 -9.40 -14.63 13.85
CA ARG A 320 -9.14 -13.57 14.84
C ARG A 320 -10.31 -13.24 15.74
N SER A 321 -11.55 -13.42 15.29
CA SER A 321 -12.73 -13.14 16.14
C SER A 321 -12.83 -14.09 17.34
N THR A 322 -12.04 -15.17 17.36
CA THR A 322 -11.98 -16.12 18.47
C THR A 322 -10.77 -15.91 19.39
N GLU A 323 -9.83 -15.01 19.06
CA GLU A 323 -8.64 -14.74 19.87
C GLU A 323 -8.87 -13.59 20.86
N LEU A 324 -8.65 -13.85 22.15
CA LEU A 324 -8.69 -12.84 23.23
C LEU A 324 -7.36 -12.04 23.21
N ARG A 325 -7.30 -10.98 22.41
CA ARG A 325 -6.07 -10.20 22.10
C ARG A 325 -5.78 -9.06 23.07
N VAL A 326 -5.94 -9.29 24.36
CA VAL A 326 -5.57 -8.29 25.37
C VAL A 326 -4.38 -8.85 26.14
N GLU A 327 -3.17 -8.38 25.80
CA GLU A 327 -1.95 -8.82 26.50
C GLU A 327 -1.91 -8.25 27.93
N ARG A 328 -2.41 -7.02 28.11
CA ARG A 328 -2.40 -6.36 29.42
C ARG A 328 -3.59 -5.43 29.60
N ILE A 329 -4.17 -5.44 30.79
CA ILE A 329 -5.17 -4.48 31.24
C ILE A 329 -4.52 -3.58 32.29
N GLU A 330 -4.54 -2.28 32.05
CA GLU A 330 -4.10 -1.25 32.98
C GLU A 330 -5.32 -0.55 33.57
N ILE A 331 -5.61 -0.84 34.83
CA ILE A 331 -6.72 -0.22 35.56
C ILE A 331 -6.17 0.95 36.37
N ASP A 332 -6.80 2.12 36.24
CA ASP A 332 -6.51 3.29 37.08
C ASP A 332 -6.97 3.07 38.54
N GLU A 333 -6.53 3.95 39.43
CA GLU A 333 -6.76 3.76 40.86
C GLU A 333 -8.26 3.82 41.22
N ASN A 334 -9.02 4.70 40.55
CA ASN A 334 -10.47 4.83 40.76
C ASN A 334 -11.22 3.56 40.34
N ALA A 335 -10.92 3.00 39.17
CA ALA A 335 -11.56 1.77 38.70
C ALA A 335 -11.20 0.58 39.59
N ARG A 336 -9.97 0.52 40.12
CA ARG A 336 -9.62 -0.51 41.12
C ARG A 336 -10.43 -0.36 42.39
N GLN A 337 -10.61 0.86 42.89
CA GLN A 337 -11.41 1.12 44.07
C GLN A 337 -12.86 0.68 43.85
N PHE A 338 -13.46 1.04 42.71
CA PHE A 338 -14.81 0.61 42.37
C PHE A 338 -14.94 -0.92 42.33
N ILE A 339 -14.02 -1.63 41.68
CA ILE A 339 -14.04 -3.09 41.63
C ILE A 339 -13.86 -3.70 43.03
N ALA A 340 -12.99 -3.13 43.87
CA ALA A 340 -12.72 -3.62 45.22
C ALA A 340 -13.91 -3.45 46.17
N GLU A 341 -14.60 -2.31 46.12
CA GLU A 341 -15.79 -2.07 46.95
C GLU A 341 -16.94 -3.02 46.59
N GLU A 342 -17.10 -3.29 45.30
CA GLU A 342 -18.12 -4.19 44.74
C GLU A 342 -17.79 -5.67 44.96
N SER A 343 -16.52 -5.99 45.24
CA SER A 343 -16.05 -7.35 45.46
C SER A 343 -16.58 -7.99 46.75
N GLN A 344 -17.31 -7.29 47.61
CA GLN A 344 -17.97 -7.88 48.78
C GLN A 344 -19.18 -8.76 48.37
N GLY A 345 -19.89 -8.38 47.30
CA GLY A 345 -21.07 -9.08 46.76
C GLY A 345 -20.81 -9.89 45.49
N ALA A 346 -21.86 -10.15 44.70
CA ALA A 346 -21.74 -10.63 43.33
C ALA A 346 -21.43 -9.44 42.41
N ILE A 347 -20.36 -9.53 41.62
CA ILE A 347 -19.96 -8.43 40.73
C ILE A 347 -20.88 -8.44 39.51
N ARG A 348 -21.75 -7.42 39.41
CA ARG A 348 -22.71 -7.26 38.31
C ARG A 348 -22.29 -6.08 37.44
N ILE A 349 -22.06 -6.35 36.16
CA ILE A 349 -21.59 -5.36 35.18
C ILE A 349 -22.65 -5.16 34.11
N ILE A 350 -23.08 -3.92 33.91
CA ILE A 350 -24.02 -3.51 32.87
C ILE A 350 -23.24 -2.85 31.74
N ALA A 351 -23.28 -3.43 30.55
CA ALA A 351 -22.68 -2.81 29.37
C ALA A 351 -23.55 -1.63 28.90
N ASN A 352 -22.96 -0.44 28.81
CA ASN A 352 -23.62 0.78 28.32
C ASN A 352 -22.85 1.38 27.15
N ARG A 353 -23.60 1.98 26.22
CA ARG A 353 -23.04 2.79 25.14
C ARG A 353 -23.27 4.25 25.49
N LEU A 354 -22.18 4.99 25.71
CA LEU A 354 -22.21 6.39 26.08
C LEU A 354 -23.01 7.23 25.06
N ASN A 355 -24.11 7.82 25.51
CA ASN A 355 -24.92 8.77 24.73
C ASN A 355 -24.73 10.22 25.23
N GLU A 356 -25.67 10.73 26.03
CA GLU A 356 -25.57 12.08 26.62
C GLU A 356 -24.61 12.09 27.82
N GLY A 357 -24.45 10.93 28.48
CA GLY A 357 -23.56 10.72 29.62
C GLY A 357 -24.05 11.36 30.91
N ASP A 358 -25.35 11.63 31.03
CA ASP A 358 -25.98 12.25 32.18
C ASP A 358 -26.56 11.22 33.17
N GLU A 359 -27.05 11.66 34.33
CA GLU A 359 -27.58 10.76 35.36
C GLU A 359 -28.87 10.04 34.91
N GLN A 360 -29.64 10.65 34.00
CA GLN A 360 -30.87 10.06 33.46
C GLN A 360 -30.57 8.84 32.59
N GLU A 361 -29.53 8.89 31.75
CA GLU A 361 -29.09 7.77 30.93
C GLU A 361 -28.84 6.51 31.79
N TYR A 362 -28.03 6.64 32.85
CA TYR A 362 -27.71 5.51 33.72
C TYR A 362 -28.90 5.05 34.56
N PHE A 363 -29.75 5.96 35.04
CA PHE A 363 -30.97 5.60 35.77
C PHE A 363 -31.92 4.76 34.91
N CYS A 364 -32.20 5.21 33.68
CA CYS A 364 -33.06 4.49 32.76
C CYS A 364 -32.48 3.12 32.43
N LYS A 365 -31.18 3.03 32.14
CA LYS A 365 -30.50 1.77 31.80
C LYS A 365 -30.45 0.80 32.98
N GLU A 366 -30.16 1.27 34.19
CA GLU A 366 -30.18 0.42 35.38
C GLU A 366 -31.58 -0.13 35.63
N LYS A 367 -32.62 0.72 35.58
CA LYS A 367 -34.00 0.31 35.79
C LYS A 367 -34.43 -0.79 34.81
N GLU A 368 -34.17 -0.59 33.52
CA GLU A 368 -34.45 -1.58 32.46
C GLU A 368 -33.79 -2.93 32.77
N VAL A 369 -32.48 -2.93 33.04
CA VAL A 369 -31.73 -4.18 33.27
C VAL A 369 -32.16 -4.87 34.56
N ARG A 370 -32.47 -4.12 35.62
CA ARG A 370 -32.98 -4.67 36.88
C ARG A 370 -34.36 -5.31 36.72
N GLU A 371 -35.26 -4.68 35.98
CA GLU A 371 -36.60 -5.19 35.68
C GLU A 371 -36.52 -6.47 34.83
N ASP A 372 -35.75 -6.45 33.74
CA ASP A 372 -35.62 -7.59 32.82
C ASP A 372 -34.96 -8.82 33.49
N ASN A 373 -33.96 -8.59 34.36
CA ASN A 373 -33.13 -9.64 34.94
C ASN A 373 -33.42 -9.91 36.43
N HIS A 374 -34.48 -9.29 36.99
CA HIS A 374 -34.90 -9.45 38.38
C HIS A 374 -33.77 -9.21 39.40
N ILE A 375 -32.99 -8.15 39.19
CA ILE A 375 -31.84 -7.81 40.05
C ILE A 375 -32.33 -7.03 41.29
N PRO A 376 -32.11 -7.53 42.53
CA PRO A 376 -32.56 -6.86 43.75
C PRO A 376 -31.99 -5.44 43.89
N SER A 377 -32.79 -4.45 44.28
CA SER A 377 -32.37 -3.04 44.42
C SER A 377 -31.21 -2.81 45.40
N THR A 378 -30.97 -3.76 46.30
CA THR A 378 -29.85 -3.77 47.26
C THR A 378 -28.53 -4.21 46.65
N ASP A 379 -28.56 -4.92 45.52
CA ASP A 379 -27.37 -5.43 44.88
C ASP A 379 -26.71 -4.33 44.07
N PRO A 380 -25.43 -4.06 44.31
CA PRO A 380 -24.73 -2.99 43.64
C PRO A 380 -24.35 -3.39 42.19
N VAL A 381 -24.23 -2.39 41.31
CA VAL A 381 -23.99 -2.57 39.87
C VAL A 381 -22.90 -1.62 39.38
N LEU A 382 -22.07 -2.11 38.47
CA LEU A 382 -21.05 -1.34 37.77
C LEU A 382 -21.45 -1.16 36.31
N PHE A 383 -21.27 0.02 35.76
CA PHE A 383 -21.38 0.25 34.34
C PHE A 383 -20.05 -0.01 33.63
N LEU A 384 -20.10 -0.55 32.42
CA LEU A 384 -18.95 -0.74 31.55
C LEU A 384 -19.23 -0.07 30.21
N GLU A 385 -18.37 0.89 29.86
CA GLU A 385 -18.43 1.60 28.58
C GLU A 385 -17.15 1.38 27.81
N ILE A 386 -17.28 0.90 26.58
CA ILE A 386 -16.15 0.72 25.67
C ILE A 386 -16.35 1.64 24.49
N MET A 387 -15.50 2.65 24.42
CA MET A 387 -15.42 3.53 23.26
C MET A 387 -14.61 2.84 22.17
N VAL A 388 -15.20 2.76 20.97
CA VAL A 388 -14.52 2.23 19.79
C VAL A 388 -13.51 3.27 19.32
N SER A 389 -12.24 3.06 19.63
CA SER A 389 -11.13 3.77 18.96
C SER A 389 -11.03 3.28 17.52
N ASP A 390 -10.37 4.03 16.62
CA ASP A 390 -10.18 3.64 15.21
C ASP A 390 -9.87 2.14 15.13
N ALA A 391 -10.73 1.37 14.45
CA ALA A 391 -10.68 -0.09 14.38
C ALA A 391 -9.34 -0.62 13.81
N SER A 392 -8.50 0.28 13.30
CA SER A 392 -7.15 0.01 12.78
C SER A 392 -6.03 0.13 13.83
N ASP A 393 -6.28 0.80 14.96
CA ASP A 393 -5.32 1.03 16.04
C ASP A 393 -5.56 0.02 17.17
N PHE A 394 -5.26 -1.25 16.86
CA PHE A 394 -5.27 -2.33 17.83
C PHE A 394 -4.14 -2.09 18.85
N ALA A 395 -4.47 -1.50 19.99
CA ALA A 395 -3.56 -1.38 21.13
C ALA A 395 -3.51 -2.72 21.89
N ASP A 396 -2.30 -3.21 22.17
CA ASP A 396 -2.09 -4.44 22.94
C ASP A 396 -2.46 -4.27 24.45
N VAL A 397 -2.70 -3.03 24.88
CA VAL A 397 -3.02 -2.65 26.26
C VAL A 397 -4.36 -1.92 26.32
N ILE A 398 -5.31 -2.46 27.09
CA ILE A 398 -6.57 -1.77 27.39
C ILE A 398 -6.38 -0.96 28.68
N ARG A 399 -6.58 0.35 28.59
CA ARG A 399 -6.60 1.24 29.74
C ARG A 399 -8.03 1.48 30.20
N VAL A 400 -8.29 1.13 31.46
CA VAL A 400 -9.61 1.23 32.07
C VAL A 400 -9.56 2.37 33.08
N LYS A 401 -10.49 3.31 32.95
CA LYS A 401 -10.65 4.46 33.83
C LYS A 401 -11.92 4.38 34.63
N GLY A 402 -11.84 4.68 35.93
CA GLY A 402 -13.00 4.81 36.80
C GLY A 402 -13.59 6.21 36.70
N VAL A 403 -14.82 6.31 36.19
CA VAL A 403 -15.60 7.55 36.11
C VAL A 403 -16.86 7.41 36.96
N GLN A 404 -17.22 8.47 37.66
CA GLN A 404 -18.47 8.52 38.43
C GLN A 404 -19.38 9.62 37.88
N VAL A 405 -20.64 9.28 37.62
CA VAL A 405 -21.69 10.23 37.20
C VAL A 405 -22.83 10.12 38.20
N GLY A 406 -23.03 11.16 39.02
CA GLY A 406 -23.96 11.10 40.16
C GLY A 406 -23.62 9.94 41.10
N ASN A 407 -24.59 9.05 41.30
CA ASN A 407 -24.41 7.84 42.12
C ASN A 407 -23.89 6.62 41.33
N TYR A 408 -23.67 6.74 40.02
CA TYR A 408 -23.29 5.62 39.16
C TYR A 408 -21.79 5.53 38.94
N ARG A 409 -21.24 4.32 39.10
CA ARG A 409 -19.82 3.99 38.91
C ARG A 409 -19.62 3.33 37.56
N ILE A 410 -18.71 3.88 36.76
CA ILE A 410 -18.52 3.50 35.36
C ILE A 410 -17.05 3.15 35.12
N LEU A 411 -16.82 2.00 34.50
CA LEU A 411 -15.53 1.58 33.97
C LEU A 411 -15.50 1.97 32.49
N ARG A 412 -14.71 3.00 32.14
CA ARG A 412 -14.52 3.45 30.75
C ARG A 412 -13.24 2.90 30.17
N ALA A 413 -13.33 2.28 29.00
CA ALA A 413 -12.18 1.80 28.27
C ALA A 413 -12.25 2.20 26.78
N GLU A 414 -11.10 2.26 26.13
CA GLU A 414 -11.00 2.41 24.68
C GLU A 414 -10.49 1.09 24.09
N SER A 415 -11.15 0.58 23.05
CA SER A 415 -10.75 -0.65 22.36
C SER A 415 -11.22 -0.68 20.91
N ALA A 416 -10.44 -1.31 20.04
CA ALA A 416 -10.82 -1.57 18.65
C ALA A 416 -11.97 -2.59 18.51
N ALA A 417 -12.24 -3.40 19.55
CA ALA A 417 -13.30 -4.40 19.54
C ALA A 417 -14.01 -4.48 20.91
N VAL A 418 -15.30 -4.15 20.94
CA VAL A 418 -16.14 -4.14 22.16
C VAL A 418 -16.22 -5.53 22.80
N PRO A 419 -16.62 -6.62 22.10
CA PRO A 419 -16.79 -7.92 22.74
C PRO A 419 -15.51 -8.46 23.37
N ASN A 420 -14.36 -8.25 22.71
CA ASN A 420 -13.06 -8.66 23.21
C ASN A 420 -12.65 -7.87 24.45
N ALA A 421 -12.93 -6.57 24.50
CA ALA A 421 -12.63 -5.75 25.67
C ALA A 421 -13.51 -6.12 26.87
N ILE A 422 -14.80 -6.40 26.65
CA ILE A 422 -15.70 -6.91 27.70
C ILE A 422 -15.15 -8.24 28.23
N ALA A 423 -14.88 -9.21 27.34
CA ALA A 423 -14.38 -10.52 27.73
C ALA A 423 -13.06 -10.42 28.51
N ALA A 424 -12.12 -9.61 28.03
CA ALA A 424 -10.83 -9.43 28.69
C ALA A 424 -10.97 -8.79 30.07
N LEU A 425 -11.82 -7.75 30.20
CA LEU A 425 -12.06 -7.11 31.49
C LEU A 425 -12.74 -8.07 32.47
N LEU A 426 -13.74 -8.83 32.03
CA LEU A 426 -14.42 -9.82 32.89
C LEU A 426 -13.46 -10.90 33.39
N LEU A 427 -12.58 -11.41 32.51
CA LEU A 427 -11.55 -12.37 32.89
C LEU A 427 -10.56 -11.75 33.89
N HIS A 428 -10.16 -10.51 33.66
CA HIS A 428 -9.24 -9.81 34.56
C HIS A 428 -9.85 -9.55 35.94
N ILE A 429 -11.12 -9.12 36.00
CA ILE A 429 -11.85 -8.93 37.25
C ILE A 429 -11.97 -10.26 37.99
N ARG A 430 -12.29 -11.35 37.27
CA ARG A 430 -12.34 -12.70 37.85
C ARG A 430 -11.00 -13.10 38.45
N ASP A 431 -9.92 -12.92 37.71
CA ASP A 431 -8.59 -13.35 38.14
C ASP A 431 -8.06 -12.49 39.31
N GLN A 432 -8.47 -11.21 39.41
CA GLN A 432 -8.11 -10.34 40.55
C GLN A 432 -8.96 -10.56 41.79
N THR A 433 -10.28 -10.74 41.63
CA THR A 433 -11.22 -10.81 42.76
C THR A 433 -11.55 -12.25 43.19
N GLY A 434 -11.22 -13.24 42.36
CA GLY A 434 -11.60 -14.65 42.56
C GLY A 434 -13.09 -14.94 42.34
N LYS A 435 -13.89 -13.95 41.96
CA LYS A 435 -15.35 -14.07 41.76
C LYS A 435 -15.71 -14.06 40.28
N ILE A 436 -16.75 -14.80 39.89
CA ILE A 436 -17.24 -14.80 38.51
C ILE A 436 -18.14 -13.57 38.32
N PRO A 437 -17.76 -12.58 37.48
CA PRO A 437 -18.62 -11.43 37.21
C PRO A 437 -19.80 -11.82 36.31
N HIS A 438 -20.97 -11.25 36.58
CA HIS A 438 -22.15 -11.35 35.74
C HIS A 438 -22.23 -10.12 34.85
N ALA A 439 -22.29 -10.32 33.53
CA ALA A 439 -22.38 -9.23 32.58
C ALA A 439 -23.74 -9.22 31.88
N TYR A 440 -24.35 -8.04 31.80
CA TYR A 440 -25.66 -7.80 31.20
C TYR A 440 -25.49 -6.91 29.98
N PHE A 441 -25.98 -7.36 28.82
CA PHE A 441 -25.87 -6.66 27.54
C PHE A 441 -27.18 -6.78 26.75
N GLY A 442 -27.54 -5.70 26.04
CA GLY A 442 -28.63 -5.69 25.06
C GLY A 442 -28.12 -6.09 23.67
N TRP A 443 -28.87 -6.95 22.99
CA TRP A 443 -28.62 -7.34 21.60
C TRP A 443 -29.50 -6.53 20.66
N VAL A 444 -28.89 -6.00 19.60
CA VAL A 444 -29.60 -5.22 18.59
C VAL A 444 -30.43 -6.15 17.72
N GLU A 445 -31.73 -5.92 17.66
CA GLU A 445 -32.60 -6.59 16.69
C GLU A 445 -32.51 -5.86 15.33
N GLY A 446 -31.73 -6.40 14.38
CA GLY A 446 -31.64 -5.82 13.03
C GLY A 446 -31.22 -6.83 11.96
N ASN A 447 -31.10 -6.37 10.70
CA ASN A 447 -30.86 -7.26 9.55
C ASN A 447 -29.43 -7.86 9.59
N PRO A 448 -29.27 -9.18 9.73
CA PRO A 448 -27.97 -9.83 9.87
C PRO A 448 -27.03 -9.59 8.68
N ILE A 449 -27.57 -9.35 7.48
CA ILE A 449 -26.76 -9.07 6.28
C ILE A 449 -26.10 -7.69 6.36
N GLN A 450 -26.78 -6.70 6.94
CA GLN A 450 -26.25 -5.34 7.08
C GLN A 450 -25.10 -5.30 8.10
N TYR A 451 -25.24 -6.03 9.21
CA TYR A 451 -24.16 -6.19 10.19
C TYR A 451 -22.98 -6.99 9.64
N LEU A 452 -23.24 -8.06 8.86
CA LEU A 452 -22.19 -8.79 8.17
C LEU A 452 -21.41 -7.88 7.20
N LEU A 453 -22.10 -7.03 6.43
CA LEU A 453 -21.46 -6.07 5.53
C LEU A 453 -20.65 -5.01 6.29
N ARG A 454 -21.16 -4.48 7.41
CA ARG A 454 -20.40 -3.55 8.26
C ARG A 454 -19.17 -4.21 8.88
N PHE A 455 -19.30 -5.44 9.36
CA PHE A 455 -18.18 -6.22 9.89
C PHE A 455 -17.13 -6.51 8.81
N ILE A 456 -17.55 -6.84 7.58
CA ILE A 456 -16.64 -7.08 6.45
C ILE A 456 -15.96 -5.78 5.97
N LEU A 457 -16.69 -4.66 5.87
CA LEU A 457 -16.16 -3.42 5.30
C LEU A 457 -15.42 -2.55 6.30
N PHE A 458 -15.93 -2.44 7.53
CA PHE A 458 -15.46 -1.49 8.54
C PHE A 458 -14.88 -2.16 9.79
N GLY A 459 -15.01 -3.48 9.94
CA GLY A 459 -14.58 -4.20 11.16
C GLY A 459 -15.48 -3.94 12.37
N GLU A 460 -16.53 -3.14 12.18
CA GLU A 460 -17.58 -2.89 13.17
C GLU A 460 -18.45 -4.15 13.26
N GLY A 461 -18.20 -4.96 14.29
CA GLY A 461 -19.09 -6.03 14.68
C GLY A 461 -20.39 -5.50 15.28
N ASP A 462 -21.25 -6.42 15.71
CA ASP A 462 -22.45 -6.07 16.47
C ASP A 462 -22.05 -5.29 17.72
N ILE A 463 -22.59 -4.09 17.89
CA ILE A 463 -22.27 -3.21 19.02
C ILE A 463 -23.25 -3.59 20.13
N GLN A 464 -22.78 -4.32 21.14
CA GLN A 464 -23.58 -4.63 22.32
C GLN A 464 -24.01 -3.31 22.99
N GLY A 465 -25.32 -3.10 23.14
CA GLY A 465 -25.87 -1.89 23.78
C GLY A 465 -27.22 -1.39 23.27
N GLU A 466 -27.71 -1.82 22.10
CA GLU A 466 -29.04 -1.40 21.64
C GLU A 466 -30.10 -2.48 21.91
N ARG A 467 -31.17 -2.12 22.61
CA ARG A 467 -32.52 -2.36 22.11
C ARG A 467 -33.02 -0.99 21.65
N ILE A 468 -33.63 -0.94 20.45
CA ILE A 468 -34.31 0.28 19.96
C ILE A 468 -35.54 0.54 20.82
#